data_AF-A0A448XHD7-F1
#
_entry.id   AF-A0A448XHD7-F1
#
_cell.length_a   1.000
_cell.length_b   1.000
_cell.length_c   1.000
_cell.angle_alpha   90.00
_cell.angle_beta   90.00
_cell.angle_gamma   90.00
#
_symmetry.space_group_name_H-M   'P 1'
#
loop_
_entity.id
_entity.type
_entity.pdbx_description
1 polymer ?
#
loop_
_entity_poly.entity_id
_entity_poly.type
_entity_poly.pdbx_seq_one_letter_code
_entity_poly.pdbx_strand_id
1 'polypeptide(L)'
;MLSCLGAAWSPTRASVFYLTRSDGSVEVWDLLDKTNEPIMGQSVSSVSLTAIALWTTPKKQLLAVGDANGALQILIVPQRLRKMGPNDYSNLTAYIGREIKRREYVLMRWALREQERVEKENEAKLKAGISVHVQMTDDEILAREQVRQLLRSAHLVFPPTRLVYSLTLLYPQKSYNT
;
A
#
# COMPACT_ATOMS: atom_id res chain seq x y z
N MET A 1 4.27 17.09 16.48
CA MET A 1 3.72 16.54 15.21
C MET A 1 2.23 16.85 15.23
N LEU A 2 1.72 17.60 14.25
CA LEU A 2 0.30 17.97 14.22
C LEU A 2 -0.51 16.75 13.76
N SER A 3 -1.35 16.21 14.62
CA SER A 3 -2.18 15.03 14.32
C SER A 3 -3.49 15.44 13.66
N CYS A 4 -3.92 14.63 12.68
CA CYS A 4 -5.29 14.64 12.17
C CYS A 4 -6.19 13.86 13.14
N LEU A 5 -7.37 14.42 13.43
CA LEU A 5 -8.29 13.87 14.43
C LEU A 5 -9.59 13.34 13.80
N GLY A 6 -9.94 13.83 12.62
CA GLY A 6 -11.12 13.41 11.90
C GLY A 6 -11.02 13.74 10.42
N ALA A 7 -11.84 13.04 9.63
CA ALA A 7 -11.94 13.22 8.20
C ALA A 7 -13.37 12.97 7.73
N ALA A 8 -13.81 13.72 6.71
CA ALA A 8 -15.09 13.47 6.05
C ALA A 8 -14.99 13.73 4.54
N TRP A 9 -15.52 12.81 3.75
CA TRP A 9 -15.65 12.99 2.30
C TRP A 9 -16.79 13.95 1.96
N SER A 10 -16.61 14.75 0.91
CA SER A 10 -17.70 15.55 0.39
C SER A 10 -18.78 14.65 -0.23
N PRO A 11 -20.04 14.71 0.23
CA PRO A 11 -21.15 13.93 -0.35
C PRO A 11 -21.50 14.34 -1.78
N THR A 12 -21.07 15.51 -2.25
CA THR A 12 -21.42 16.01 -3.59
C THR A 12 -20.29 15.92 -4.61
N ARG A 13 -19.03 15.77 -4.19
CA ARG A 13 -17.86 15.75 -5.08
C ARG A 13 -16.82 14.77 -4.57
N ALA A 14 -16.68 13.63 -5.24
CA ALA A 14 -15.90 12.49 -4.77
C ALA A 14 -14.40 12.74 -4.61
N SER A 15 -13.83 13.74 -5.30
CA SER A 15 -12.40 14.07 -5.18
C SER A 15 -12.06 14.90 -3.95
N VAL A 16 -13.07 15.45 -3.27
CA VAL A 16 -12.91 16.41 -2.17
C VAL A 16 -13.16 15.76 -0.82
N PHE A 17 -12.26 16.00 0.12
CA PHE A 17 -12.44 15.63 1.52
C PHE A 17 -11.92 16.73 2.45
N TYR A 18 -12.40 16.67 3.69
CA TYR A 18 -12.10 17.63 4.75
C TYR A 18 -11.39 16.90 5.88
N LEU A 19 -10.35 17.51 6.43
CA LEU A 19 -9.61 17.01 7.58
C LEU A 19 -9.71 18.01 8.74
N THR A 20 -9.88 17.48 9.95
CA THR A 20 -9.75 18.27 11.18
C THR A 20 -8.40 18.01 11.85
N ARG A 21 -7.79 19.07 12.35
CA ARG A 21 -6.45 19.03 12.95
C ARG A 21 -6.49 19.38 14.43
N SER A 22 -5.48 18.89 15.13
CA SER A 22 -5.25 19.15 16.57
C SER A 22 -4.90 20.60 16.91
N ASP A 23 -4.52 21.42 15.92
CA ASP A 23 -4.26 22.86 16.07
C ASP A 23 -5.51 23.73 15.94
N GLY A 24 -6.70 23.13 15.81
CA GLY A 24 -7.94 23.90 15.65
C GLY A 24 -8.26 24.29 14.21
N SER A 25 -7.53 23.75 13.23
CA SER A 25 -7.75 24.05 11.81
C SER A 25 -8.45 22.93 11.03
N VAL A 26 -9.19 23.34 10.00
CA VAL A 26 -9.79 22.47 9.00
C VAL A 26 -9.02 22.63 7.70
N GLU A 27 -8.63 21.52 7.10
CA GLU A 27 -8.06 21.48 5.76
C GLU A 27 -9.03 20.89 4.76
N VAL A 28 -9.03 21.45 3.56
CA VAL A 28 -9.75 20.93 2.41
C VAL A 28 -8.75 20.41 1.41
N TRP A 29 -9.00 19.21 0.93
CA TRP A 29 -8.17 18.51 -0.04
C TRP A 29 -9.00 18.19 -1.28
N ASP A 30 -8.40 18.30 -2.47
CA ASP A 30 -9.00 17.89 -3.74
C ASP A 30 -7.98 17.09 -4.54
N LEU A 31 -8.20 15.78 -4.65
CA LEU A 31 -7.28 14.85 -5.31
C LEU A 31 -7.12 15.11 -6.81
N LEU A 32 -8.05 15.87 -7.43
CA LEU A 32 -7.96 16.24 -8.84
C LEU A 32 -7.22 17.56 -9.08
N ASP A 33 -6.93 18.32 -8.02
CA ASP A 33 -6.20 19.59 -8.10
C ASP A 33 -4.77 19.42 -7.58
N LYS A 34 -4.63 19.09 -6.29
CA LYS A 34 -3.32 18.92 -5.62
C LYS A 34 -3.36 17.75 -4.65
N THR A 35 -2.30 16.94 -4.67
CA THR A 35 -2.19 15.75 -3.82
C THR A 35 -1.10 15.85 -2.76
N ASN A 36 -0.20 16.82 -2.89
CA ASN A 36 0.91 17.03 -1.96
C ASN A 36 0.61 18.08 -0.88
N GLU A 37 -0.44 18.88 -1.04
CA GLU A 37 -0.81 19.95 -0.11
C GLU A 37 -2.33 20.21 -0.13
N PRO A 38 -2.91 20.71 0.97
CA PRO A 38 -4.31 21.09 0.99
C PRO A 38 -4.57 22.28 0.04
N ILE A 39 -5.75 22.29 -0.58
CA ILE A 39 -6.17 23.41 -1.43
C ILE A 39 -6.61 24.64 -0.61
N MET A 40 -7.01 24.42 0.64
CA MET A 40 -7.41 25.46 1.57
C MET A 40 -7.21 24.97 3.01
N GLY A 41 -6.73 25.85 3.88
CA GLY A 41 -6.72 25.66 5.33
C GLY A 41 -7.44 26.82 6.01
N GLN A 42 -8.27 26.52 7.01
CA GLN A 42 -8.98 27.53 7.79
C GLN A 42 -8.81 27.24 9.29
N SER A 43 -8.32 28.21 10.05
CA SER A 43 -8.33 28.15 11.51
C SER A 43 -9.75 28.46 12.01
N VAL A 44 -10.29 27.54 12.82
CA VAL A 44 -11.69 27.53 13.29
C VAL A 44 -11.74 27.73 14.80
N SER A 45 -10.87 27.04 15.53
CA SER A 45 -10.71 27.19 16.99
C SER A 45 -9.24 27.35 17.36
N SER A 46 -8.97 27.80 18.59
CA SER A 46 -7.63 27.82 19.17
C SER A 46 -7.27 26.52 19.89
N VAL A 47 -8.21 25.58 19.97
CA VAL A 47 -8.04 24.24 20.56
C VAL A 47 -8.34 23.16 19.53
N SER A 48 -8.01 21.90 19.87
CA SER A 48 -8.15 20.77 18.96
C SER A 48 -9.59 20.53 18.52
N LEU A 49 -9.77 20.21 17.24
CA LEU A 49 -11.06 19.83 16.68
C LEU A 49 -11.29 18.33 16.88
N THR A 50 -12.41 17.96 17.49
CA THR A 50 -12.71 16.59 17.92
C THR A 50 -13.76 15.90 17.07
N ALA A 51 -14.60 16.67 16.37
CA ALA A 51 -15.69 16.13 15.56
C ALA A 51 -15.84 16.87 14.23
N ILE A 52 -16.28 16.15 13.21
CA ILE A 52 -16.58 16.69 11.88
C ILE A 52 -17.83 16.01 11.33
N ALA A 53 -18.75 16.79 10.76
CA ALA A 53 -19.94 16.29 10.10
C ALA A 53 -20.32 17.18 8.91
N LEU A 54 -20.84 16.57 7.85
CA LEU A 54 -21.30 17.27 6.66
C LEU A 54 -22.81 17.14 6.52
N TRP A 55 -23.46 18.26 6.22
CA TRP A 55 -24.86 18.31 5.90
C TRP A 55 -25.07 18.96 4.54
N THR A 56 -25.90 18.35 3.70
CA THR A 56 -26.12 18.82 2.32
C THR A 56 -27.59 19.02 2.03
N THR A 57 -27.87 20.12 1.35
CA THR A 57 -29.16 20.47 0.74
C THR A 57 -28.93 20.76 -0.75
N PRO A 58 -29.97 20.80 -1.59
CA PRO A 58 -29.81 21.12 -3.02
C PRO A 58 -29.13 22.48 -3.28
N LYS A 59 -29.25 23.45 -2.36
CA LYS A 59 -28.72 24.81 -2.53
C LYS A 59 -27.46 25.10 -1.73
N LYS A 60 -27.19 24.35 -0.66
CA LYS A 60 -26.10 24.61 0.29
C LYS A 60 -25.53 23.33 0.86
N GLN A 61 -24.24 23.36 1.15
CA GLN A 61 -23.56 22.35 1.92
C GLN A 61 -22.90 23.03 3.13
N LEU A 62 -23.04 22.40 4.29
CA LEU A 62 -22.58 22.89 5.57
C LEU A 62 -21.59 21.88 6.15
N LEU A 63 -20.55 22.39 6.78
CA LEU A 63 -19.56 21.63 7.52
C LEU A 63 -19.68 22.02 9.00
N ALA A 64 -20.09 21.06 9.82
CA ALA A 64 -20.14 21.21 11.27
C ALA A 64 -18.86 20.64 11.88
N VAL A 65 -18.26 21.40 12.79
CA VAL A 65 -17.00 21.05 13.45
C VAL A 65 -17.15 21.29 14.95
N GLY A 66 -16.86 20.25 15.73
CA GLY A 66 -16.81 20.33 17.19
C GLY A 66 -15.37 20.46 17.67
N ASP A 67 -15.15 21.26 18.72
CA ASP A 67 -13.85 21.37 19.37
C ASP A 67 -13.80 20.70 20.75
N ALA A 68 -12.60 20.63 21.35
CA ALA A 68 -12.39 20.00 22.64
C ALA A 68 -13.05 20.73 23.82
N ASN A 69 -13.41 22.00 23.66
CA ASN A 69 -14.13 22.78 24.68
C ASN A 69 -15.66 22.58 24.58
N GLY A 70 -16.11 21.76 23.62
CA GLY A 70 -17.53 21.52 23.38
C GLY A 70 -18.20 22.59 22.53
N ALA A 71 -17.44 23.50 21.91
CA ALA A 71 -17.99 24.47 20.98
C ALA A 71 -18.26 23.80 19.62
N LEU A 72 -19.43 24.09 19.07
CA LEU A 72 -19.82 23.66 17.72
C LEU A 72 -19.81 24.87 16.79
N GLN A 73 -19.02 24.77 15.72
CA GLN A 73 -18.99 25.78 14.65
C GLN A 73 -19.54 25.20 13.35
N ILE A 74 -20.31 26.00 12.62
CA ILE A 74 -20.91 25.62 11.34
C ILE A 74 -20.38 26.53 10.24
N LEU A 75 -19.75 25.93 9.24
CA LEU A 75 -19.11 26.60 8.11
C LEU A 75 -19.92 26.33 6.83
N ILE A 76 -20.01 27.32 5.96
CA ILE A 76 -20.64 27.16 4.63
C ILE A 76 -19.59 26.72 3.63
N VAL A 77 -19.85 25.60 2.93
CA VAL A 77 -18.96 25.12 1.88
C VAL A 77 -19.13 25.95 0.60
N PRO A 78 -18.05 26.56 0.08
CA PRO A 78 -18.04 27.29 -1.18
C PRO A 78 -18.55 26.47 -2.36
N GLN A 79 -19.18 27.13 -3.34
CA GLN A 79 -19.77 26.45 -4.48
C GLN A 79 -18.75 25.61 -5.29
N ARG A 80 -17.50 26.08 -5.39
CA ARG A 80 -16.42 25.36 -6.12
C ARG A 80 -16.10 24.00 -5.52
N LEU A 81 -16.26 23.83 -4.21
CA LEU A 81 -15.93 22.60 -3.50
C LEU A 81 -17.07 21.58 -3.49
N ARG A 82 -18.29 22.03 -3.83
CA ARG A 82 -19.49 21.19 -3.81
C ARG A 82 -20.08 20.89 -5.18
N LYS A 83 -19.84 21.73 -6.18
CA LYS A 83 -20.37 21.52 -7.54
C LYS A 83 -19.48 20.53 -8.27
N MET A 84 -20.03 19.36 -8.55
CA MET A 84 -19.37 18.34 -9.37
C MET A 84 -19.36 18.76 -10.85
N GLY A 85 -18.18 18.68 -11.48
CA GLY A 85 -18.03 18.80 -12.92
C GLY A 85 -18.54 17.54 -13.65
N PRO A 86 -18.87 17.62 -14.96
CA PRO A 86 -19.45 16.50 -15.70
C PRO A 86 -18.53 15.27 -15.76
N ASN A 87 -17.22 15.48 -15.74
CA ASN A 87 -16.22 14.41 -15.85
C ASN A 87 -15.47 14.13 -14.54
N ASP A 88 -15.87 14.73 -13.40
CA ASP A 88 -15.13 14.61 -12.14
C ASP A 88 -14.95 13.15 -11.71
N TYR A 89 -16.03 12.37 -11.75
CA TYR A 89 -15.98 10.96 -11.36
C TYR A 89 -15.07 10.13 -12.28
N SER A 90 -15.15 10.36 -13.60
CA SER A 90 -14.30 9.69 -14.59
C SER A 90 -12.83 10.06 -14.41
N ASN A 91 -12.55 11.36 -14.20
CA ASN A 91 -11.20 11.86 -13.94
C ASN A 91 -10.61 11.27 -12.66
N LEU A 92 -11.40 11.19 -11.58
CA LEU A 92 -10.97 10.61 -10.32
C LEU A 92 -10.67 9.12 -10.46
N THR A 93 -11.56 8.39 -11.14
CA THR A 93 -11.36 6.95 -11.39
C THR A 93 -10.11 6.71 -12.23
N ALA A 94 -9.90 7.52 -13.28
CA ALA A 94 -8.71 7.44 -14.11
C ALA A 94 -7.43 7.81 -13.32
N TYR A 95 -7.50 8.81 -12.44
CA TYR A 95 -6.40 9.18 -11.55
C TYR A 95 -6.02 8.04 -10.62
N ILE A 96 -6.99 7.47 -9.90
CA ILE A 96 -6.76 6.34 -8.98
C ILE A 96 -6.19 5.14 -9.76
N GLY A 97 -6.73 4.83 -10.94
CA GLY A 97 -6.22 3.76 -11.79
C GLY A 97 -4.77 3.96 -12.22
N ARG A 98 -4.35 5.20 -12.50
CA ARG A 98 -2.94 5.52 -12.78
C ARG A 98 -2.06 5.35 -11.55
N GLU A 99 -2.51 5.78 -10.36
CA GLU A 99 -1.73 5.63 -9.13
C GLU A 99 -1.56 4.16 -8.72
N ILE A 100 -2.56 3.31 -8.92
CA ILE A 100 -2.46 1.87 -8.69
C ILE A 100 -1.35 1.27 -9.58
N LYS A 101 -1.39 1.55 -10.88
CA LYS A 101 -0.34 1.10 -11.83
C LYS A 101 1.04 1.65 -11.49
N ARG A 102 1.11 2.92 -11.07
CA ARG A 102 2.36 3.56 -10.64
C ARG A 102 2.95 2.86 -9.42
N ARG A 103 2.12 2.52 -8.43
CA ARG A 103 2.54 1.75 -7.24
C ARG A 103 3.11 0.40 -7.64
N GLU A 104 2.43 -0.35 -8.51
CA GLU A 104 2.91 -1.65 -9.00
C GLU A 104 4.27 -1.55 -9.69
N TYR A 105 4.43 -0.57 -10.58
CA TYR A 105 5.70 -0.29 -11.24
C TYR A 105 6.82 0.03 -10.24
N VAL A 106 6.55 0.87 -9.24
CA VAL A 106 7.53 1.24 -8.22
C VAL A 106 7.96 0.02 -7.40
N LEU A 107 7.02 -0.82 -6.97
CA LEU A 107 7.32 -2.04 -6.21
C LEU A 107 8.16 -3.03 -7.04
N MET A 108 7.79 -3.26 -8.30
CA MET A 108 8.54 -4.10 -9.22
C MET A 108 9.98 -3.58 -9.42
N ARG A 109 10.15 -2.26 -9.58
CA ARG A 109 11.47 -1.63 -9.71
C ARG A 109 12.29 -1.70 -8.43
N TRP A 110 11.66 -1.62 -7.26
CA TRP A 110 12.34 -1.81 -5.98
C TRP A 110 12.83 -3.25 -5.80
N ALA A 111 12.01 -4.24 -6.15
CA ALA A 111 12.40 -5.64 -6.11
C ALA A 111 13.59 -5.94 -7.04
N LEU A 112 13.58 -5.41 -8.26
CA LEU A 112 14.70 -5.56 -9.19
C LEU A 112 16.00 -4.96 -8.64
N ARG A 113 15.95 -3.74 -8.09
CA ARG A 113 17.13 -3.09 -7.49
C ARG A 113 17.67 -3.88 -6.30
N GLU A 114 16.79 -4.49 -5.52
CA GLU A 114 17.18 -5.32 -4.39
C GLU A 114 17.85 -6.62 -4.85
N GLN A 115 17.32 -7.27 -5.89
CA GLN A 115 17.97 -8.42 -6.52
C GLN A 115 19.36 -8.07 -7.06
N GLU A 116 19.48 -6.98 -7.82
CA GLU A 116 20.78 -6.50 -8.33
C GLU A 116 21.77 -6.18 -7.18
N ARG A 117 21.29 -5.66 -6.04
CA ARG A 117 22.12 -5.41 -4.86
C ARG A 117 22.63 -6.72 -4.25
N VAL A 118 21.74 -7.70 -4.06
CA VAL A 118 22.07 -9.01 -3.52
C VAL A 118 23.04 -9.77 -4.43
N GLU A 119 22.84 -9.72 -5.75
CA GLU A 119 23.73 -10.33 -6.74
C GLU A 119 25.14 -9.73 -6.67
N LYS A 120 25.25 -8.39 -6.66
CA LYS A 120 26.55 -7.70 -6.52
C LYS A 120 27.25 -8.04 -5.20
N GLU A 121 26.51 -8.14 -4.10
CA GLU A 121 27.06 -8.55 -2.80
C GLU A 121 27.55 -10.00 -2.82
N ASN A 122 26.80 -10.90 -3.47
CA ASN A 122 27.19 -12.30 -3.61
C ASN A 122 28.44 -12.44 -4.51
N GLU A 123 28.52 -11.71 -5.61
CA GLU A 123 29.72 -11.63 -6.44
C GLU A 123 30.93 -11.09 -5.68
N ALA A 124 30.74 -10.06 -4.84
CA ALA A 124 31.80 -9.52 -3.99
C ALA A 124 32.27 -10.55 -2.94
N LYS A 125 31.35 -11.29 -2.32
CA LYS A 125 31.67 -12.40 -1.38
C LYS A 125 32.43 -13.53 -2.07
N LEU A 126 32.02 -13.93 -3.28
CA LEU A 126 32.74 -14.92 -4.09
C LEU A 126 34.17 -14.47 -4.40
N LYS A 127 34.35 -13.21 -4.85
CA LYS A 127 35.68 -12.64 -5.12
C LYS A 127 36.55 -12.55 -3.86
N ALA A 128 35.94 -12.36 -2.69
CA ALA A 128 36.63 -12.36 -1.40
C ALA A 128 36.87 -13.77 -0.81
N GLY A 129 36.48 -14.85 -1.51
CA GLY A 129 36.66 -16.23 -1.03
C GLY A 129 35.72 -16.64 0.11
N ILE A 130 34.67 -15.87 0.37
CA ILE A 130 33.64 -16.15 1.40
C ILE A 130 32.52 -16.97 0.75
N SER A 131 32.11 -18.08 1.37
CA SER A 131 31.02 -18.91 0.83
C SER A 131 29.70 -18.13 0.75
N VAL A 132 29.05 -18.18 -0.41
CA VAL A 132 27.73 -17.56 -0.61
C VAL A 132 26.66 -18.46 -0.03
N HIS A 133 25.87 -17.92 0.89
CA HIS A 133 24.64 -18.58 1.32
C HIS A 133 23.58 -18.39 0.21
N VAL A 134 23.42 -19.39 -0.65
CA VAL A 134 22.36 -19.39 -1.67
C VAL A 134 21.01 -19.52 -0.95
N GLN A 135 20.21 -18.46 -0.97
CA GLN A 135 18.80 -18.57 -0.60
C GLN A 135 18.05 -19.17 -1.79
N MET A 136 17.38 -20.29 -1.54
CA MET A 136 16.56 -20.97 -2.55
C MET A 136 15.29 -20.16 -2.81
N THR A 137 14.81 -20.16 -4.04
CA THR A 137 13.54 -19.53 -4.38
C THR A 137 12.38 -20.27 -3.68
N ASP A 138 11.27 -19.57 -3.44
CA ASP A 138 10.11 -20.11 -2.73
C ASP A 138 9.58 -21.41 -3.37
N ASP A 139 9.63 -21.49 -4.70
CA ASP A 139 9.26 -22.68 -5.48
C ASP A 139 10.20 -23.88 -5.21
N GLU A 140 11.50 -23.63 -5.07
CA GLU A 140 12.49 -24.66 -4.78
C GLU A 140 12.42 -25.14 -3.31
N ILE A 141 12.04 -24.25 -2.39
CA ILE A 141 11.77 -24.59 -0.98
C ILE A 141 10.55 -25.50 -0.90
N LEU A 142 9.47 -25.14 -1.60
CA LEU A 142 8.24 -25.94 -1.65
C LEU A 142 8.49 -27.32 -2.26
N ALA A 143 9.23 -27.38 -3.37
CA ALA A 143 9.61 -28.65 -4.00
C ALA A 143 10.47 -29.53 -3.08
N ARG A 144 11.44 -28.94 -2.36
CA ARG A 144 12.23 -29.67 -1.35
C ARG A 144 11.37 -30.21 -0.22
N GLU A 145 10.39 -29.44 0.23
CA GLU A 145 9.51 -29.84 1.32
C GLU A 145 8.58 -30.98 0.91
N GLN A 146 8.04 -30.94 -0.31
CA GLN A 146 7.28 -32.04 -0.88
C GLN A 146 8.10 -33.34 -0.98
N VAL A 147 9.33 -33.26 -1.49
CA VAL A 147 10.24 -34.41 -1.55
C VAL A 147 10.56 -34.92 -0.14
N ARG A 148 10.76 -34.02 0.83
CA ARG A 148 11.03 -34.39 2.23
C ARG A 148 9.84 -35.10 2.88
N GLN A 149 8.62 -34.67 2.57
CA GLN A 149 7.40 -35.35 3.03
C GLN A 149 7.27 -36.74 2.41
N LEU A 150 7.55 -36.89 1.11
CA LEU A 150 7.56 -38.19 0.43
C LEU A 150 8.61 -39.15 0.98
N LEU A 151 9.80 -38.66 1.35
CA LEU A 151 10.82 -39.48 1.98
C LEU A 151 10.43 -39.90 3.41
N ARG A 152 9.78 -39.01 4.17
CA ARG A 152 9.23 -39.36 5.50
C ARG A 152 8.13 -40.41 5.40
N SER A 153 7.26 -40.33 4.40
CA SER A 153 6.20 -41.33 4.20
C SER A 153 6.77 -42.66 3.69
N ALA A 154 7.78 -42.65 2.81
CA ALA A 154 8.45 -43.86 2.34
C ALA A 154 9.18 -44.63 3.46
N HIS A 155 9.77 -43.92 4.43
CA HIS A 155 10.38 -44.54 5.62
C HIS A 155 9.37 -45.22 6.56
N LEU A 156 8.08 -44.86 6.49
CA LEU A 156 7.02 -45.55 7.24
C LEU A 156 6.51 -46.83 6.53
N VAL A 157 6.85 -47.03 5.25
CA VAL A 157 6.32 -48.13 4.43
C VAL A 157 7.40 -49.19 4.13
N PHE A 158 8.69 -48.86 4.11
CA PHE A 158 9.77 -49.81 3.80
C PHE A 158 10.98 -49.70 4.75
N PRO A 159 11.49 -50.81 5.33
CA PRO A 159 12.70 -50.83 6.14
C PRO A 159 13.97 -50.54 5.30
N PRO A 160 15.09 -50.15 5.93
CA PRO A 160 16.16 -49.34 5.32
C PRO A 160 17.02 -50.02 4.24
N THR A 161 16.74 -51.27 3.86
CA THR A 161 17.59 -52.04 2.94
C THR A 161 17.25 -51.87 1.45
N ARG A 162 16.25 -51.05 1.08
CA ARG A 162 15.79 -50.92 -0.32
C ARG A 162 15.71 -49.50 -0.90
N LEU A 163 16.39 -48.51 -0.29
CA LEU A 163 16.31 -47.11 -0.73
C LEU A 163 17.32 -46.67 -1.80
N VAL A 164 18.21 -47.54 -2.26
CA VAL A 164 19.33 -47.13 -3.14
C VAL A 164 18.91 -46.94 -4.60
N TYR A 165 17.78 -47.50 -5.06
CA TYR A 165 17.46 -47.54 -6.50
C TYR A 165 16.38 -46.55 -6.99
N SER A 166 15.68 -45.83 -6.10
CA SER A 166 14.55 -44.98 -6.50
C SER A 166 14.84 -43.47 -6.56
N LEU A 167 15.95 -43.00 -5.98
CA LEU A 167 16.23 -41.57 -5.82
C LEU A 167 16.86 -40.90 -7.05
N THR A 168 17.27 -41.67 -8.05
CA THR A 168 17.89 -41.16 -9.28
C THR A 168 16.87 -40.57 -10.27
N LEU A 169 15.56 -40.79 -10.07
CA LEU A 169 14.50 -40.35 -11.00
C LEU A 169 13.80 -39.03 -10.63
N LEU A 170 14.13 -38.41 -9.50
CA LEU A 170 13.48 -37.18 -9.02
C LEU A 170 14.36 -35.93 -9.07
N TYR A 171 15.60 -36.05 -9.54
CA TYR A 171 16.46 -34.89 -9.79
C TYR A 171 16.39 -34.47 -11.26
N PRO A 172 15.92 -33.24 -11.57
CA PRO A 172 16.08 -32.70 -12.92
C PRO A 172 17.58 -32.55 -13.21
N GLN A 173 18.06 -33.28 -14.24
CA GLN A 173 19.44 -33.18 -14.70
C GLN A 173 19.63 -31.81 -15.35
N LYS A 174 20.54 -30.99 -14.80
CA LYS A 174 20.99 -29.77 -15.49
C LYS A 174 21.73 -30.19 -16.76
N SER A 175 21.15 -29.89 -17.93
CA SER A 175 21.84 -29.96 -19.21
C SER A 175 22.80 -28.77 -19.31
N TYR A 176 24.10 -29.03 -19.21
CA TYR A 176 25.11 -28.07 -19.62
C TYR A 176 25.32 -28.23 -21.13
N ASN A 177 24.96 -27.22 -21.91
CA ASN A 177 25.34 -27.14 -23.33
C ASN A 177 26.82 -26.73 -23.41
N THR A 178 27.62 -27.58 -24.06
CA THR A 178 28.89 -27.21 -24.71
C THR A 178 28.64 -26.53 -26.04
#